data_AF-A0A8S8YQH7-F1
#
_entry.id   AF-A0A8S8YQH7-F1
#
_cell.length_a   1.000
_cell.length_b   1.000
_cell.length_c   1.000
_cell.angle_alpha   90.00
_cell.angle_beta   90.00
_cell.angle_gamma   90.00
#
_symmetry.space_group_name_H-M   'P 1'
#
loop_
_entity.id
_entity.type
_entity.pdbx_description
1 polymer ?
#
loop_
_entity_poly.entity_id
_entity_poly.type
_entity_poly.pdbx_seq_one_letter_code
_entity_poly.pdbx_strand_id
1 'polypeptide(L)' 'MVEFALSEEQEMLRELAHEFARDIVRPNAEHWDDKSEFPTEAIAEAHA' A
#
# COMPACT_ATOMS: atom_id res chain seq x y z
N MET A 1 -8.92 -29.80 -8.74
CA MET A 1 -8.06 -28.65 -9.08
C MET A 1 -8.03 -27.75 -7.87
N VAL A 2 -6.85 -27.29 -7.45
CA VAL A 2 -6.76 -26.22 -6.45
C VAL A 2 -7.06 -24.92 -7.20
N GLU A 3 -8.06 -24.19 -6.75
CA GLU A 3 -8.46 -22.91 -7.33
C GLU A 3 -7.50 -21.84 -6.79
N PHE A 4 -6.73 -21.18 -7.68
CA PHE A 4 -5.78 -20.12 -7.32
C PHE A 4 -6.47 -18.76 -7.15
N ALA A 5 -7.71 -18.77 -6.64
CA ALA A 5 -8.46 -17.56 -6.35
C ALA A 5 -8.10 -17.08 -4.94
N LEU A 6 -8.10 -15.76 -4.78
CA LEU A 6 -8.08 -15.15 -3.45
C LEU A 6 -9.43 -15.41 -2.78
N SER A 7 -9.44 -15.56 -1.46
CA SER A 7 -10.69 -15.44 -0.72
C SER A 7 -11.22 -14.01 -0.81
N GLU A 8 -12.52 -13.82 -0.58
CA GLU A 8 -13.14 -12.49 -0.53
C GLU A 8 -12.39 -11.54 0.41
N GLU A 9 -12.02 -12.01 1.61
CA GLU A 9 -11.21 -11.25 2.56
C GLU A 9 -9.84 -10.83 1.98
N GLN A 10 -9.17 -11.73 1.27
CA GLN A 10 -7.89 -11.43 0.62
C GLN A 10 -8.05 -10.42 -0.52
N GLU A 11 -9.17 -10.46 -1.26
CA GLU A 11 -9.47 -9.46 -2.28
C GLU A 11 -9.72 -8.09 -1.68
N MET A 12 -10.46 -8.02 -0.57
CA MET A 12 -10.67 -6.79 0.19
C MET A 12 -9.35 -6.20 0.69
N LEU A 13 -8.47 -7.02 1.26
CA LEU A 13 -7.14 -6.59 1.73
C LEU A 13 -6.27 -6.09 0.57
N ARG A 14 -6.32 -6.76 -0.59
CA ARG A 14 -5.60 -6.32 -1.80
C ARG A 14 -6.10 -4.95 -2.26
N GLU A 15 -7.41 -4.74 -2.26
CA GLU A 15 -8.01 -3.47 -2.68
C GLU A 15 -7.65 -2.35 -1.72
N LEU A 16 -7.76 -2.58 -0.41
CA LEU A 16 -7.32 -1.63 0.61
C LEU A 16 -5.84 -1.23 0.44
N ALA A 17 -4.95 -2.22 0.27
CA ALA A 17 -3.53 -1.96 0.05
C ALA A 17 -3.28 -1.18 -1.26
N HIS A 18 -4.05 -1.48 -2.31
CA HIS A 18 -3.96 -0.78 -3.58
C HIS A 18 -4.37 0.69 -3.47
N GLU A 19 -5.46 0.97 -2.76
CA GLU A 19 -5.95 2.33 -2.52
C GLU A 19 -4.92 3.15 -1.73
N PHE A 20 -4.41 2.61 -0.62
CA PHE A 20 -3.36 3.27 0.16
C PHE A 20 -2.11 3.54 -0.70
N ALA A 21 -1.68 2.58 -1.51
CA ALA A 21 -0.54 2.76 -2.39
C ALA A 21 -0.79 3.81 -3.48
N ARG A 22 -2.01 3.90 -4.01
CA ARG A 22 -2.41 4.89 -5.02
C ARG A 22 -2.43 6.30 -4.45
N ASP A 23 -2.98 6.46 -3.25
CA ASP A 23 -3.33 7.77 -2.69
C ASP A 23 -2.22 8.36 -1.81
N ILE A 24 -1.45 7.51 -1.12
CA ILE A 24 -0.40 7.94 -0.18
C ILE A 24 1.00 7.64 -0.73
N VAL A 25 1.27 6.40 -1.12
CA VAL A 25 2.65 6.00 -1.49
C VAL A 25 3.08 6.60 -2.81
N ARG A 26 2.31 6.37 -3.89
CA ARG A 26 2.68 6.76 -5.25
C ARG A 26 2.92 8.28 -5.42
N PRO A 27 2.09 9.19 -4.87
CA PRO A 27 2.31 10.63 -5.04
C PRO A 27 3.56 11.14 -4.33
N ASN A 28 3.99 10.47 -3.25
CA ASN A 28 5.13 10.92 -2.43
C ASN A 28 6.42 10.15 -2.72
N ALA A 29 6.37 9.03 -3.45
CA ALA A 29 7.51 8.16 -3.70
C ALA A 29 8.72 8.89 -4.33
N GLU A 30 8.50 9.70 -5.36
CA GLU A 30 9.58 10.45 -6.03
C GLU A 30 10.29 11.40 -5.05
N HIS A 31 9.53 12.07 -4.18
CA HIS A 31 10.09 12.95 -3.16
C HIS A 31 10.97 12.17 -2.16
N TRP A 32 10.48 11.05 -1.66
CA TRP A 32 11.22 10.22 -0.71
C TRP A 32 12.51 9.66 -1.32
N ASP A 33 12.44 9.17 -2.56
CA ASP A 33 13.60 8.65 -3.28
C ASP A 33 14.64 9.76 -3.50
N ASP A 34 14.22 10.92 -4.01
CA ASP A 34 15.10 12.07 -4.27
C ASP A 34 15.79 12.61 -3.00
N LYS A 35 15.10 12.54 -1.86
CA LYS A 35 15.60 13.01 -0.57
C LYS A 35 16.30 11.93 0.24
N SER A 36 16.27 10.67 -0.21
CA SER A 36 16.67 9.51 0.58
C SER A 36 15.98 9.51 1.95
N GLU A 37 14.69 9.86 1.97
CA GLU A 37 13.88 9.99 3.17
C GLU A 37 13.10 8.70 3.43
N PHE A 38 13.05 8.27 4.69
CA PHE A 38 12.26 7.11 5.08
C PHE A 38 10.84 7.55 5.46
N PRO A 39 9.77 6.97 4.87
CA PRO A 39 8.40 7.48 4.98
C PRO A 39 7.72 7.05 6.29
N THR A 40 8.23 7.53 7.42
CA THR A 40 7.72 7.19 8.76
C THR A 40 6.25 7.55 8.96
N GLU A 41 5.82 8.70 8.43
CA GLU A 41 4.44 9.18 8.57
C GLU A 41 3.45 8.30 7.81
N ALA A 42 3.76 7.93 6.56
CA ALA A 42 2.92 7.04 5.76
C ALA A 42 2.83 5.64 6.41
N ILE A 43 3.90 5.14 7.02
CA ILE A 43 3.88 3.86 7.74
C ILE A 43 2.96 3.95 8.98
N ALA A 44 2.98 5.08 9.70
CA ALA A 44 2.09 5.28 10.83
C ALA A 44 0.61 5.35 10.39
N GLU A 45 0.33 5.98 9.24
CA GLU A 45 -1.01 6.06 8.66
C GLU A 45 -1.55 4.69 8.23
N ALA A 46 -0.71 3.83 7.65
CA ALA A 46 -1.10 2.47 7.26
C ALA A 46 -1.43 1.53 8.43
N HIS A 47 -1.01 1.88 9.64
CA HIS A 47 -1.20 1.07 10.85
C HIS A 47 -2.47 1.47 11.64
N ALA A 48 -3.06 2.63 11.38
CA ALA A 48 -4.19 3.19 12.14
C ALA A 48 -5.54 2.64 11.66
#